data_AF-A0ABD5DFP7-F1
#
_entry.id   AF-A0ABD5DFP7-F1
#
_cell.length_a   1.000
_cell.length_b   1.000
_cell.length_c   1.000
_cell.angle_alpha   90.00
_cell.angle_beta   90.00
_cell.angle_gamma   90.00
#
_symmetry.space_group_name_H-M   'P 1'
#
loop_
_entity.id
_entity.type
_entity.pdbx_description
1 polymer ?
#
loop_
_entity_poly.entity_id
_entity_poly.type
_entity_poly.pdbx_seq_one_letter_code
_entity_poly.pdbx_strand_id
1 'polypeptide(L)'
;LQVLRDVLAREQGEPWQTIRLIAEFYPDDSGLFSPLLLNVVKLNPGEAMFLFAETPHAYLQGVALEVMANSDNVLRAGLTPKY
;
A
#
# COMPACT_ATOMS: atom_id res chain seq x y z
N LEU A 1 -14.94 -5.42 7.23
CA LEU A 1 -14.57 -4.06 6.80
C LEU A 1 -15.45 -2.95 7.40
N GLN A 2 -16.66 -3.21 7.90
CA GLN A 2 -17.52 -2.15 8.48
C GLN A 2 -16.83 -1.31 9.55
N VAL A 3 -16.17 -1.95 10.53
CA VAL A 3 -15.41 -1.25 11.57
C VAL A 3 -14.36 -0.30 10.99
N LEU A 4 -13.67 -0.72 9.93
CA LEU A 4 -12.68 0.13 9.27
C LEU A 4 -13.35 1.34 8.62
N ARG A 5 -14.50 1.16 7.96
CA ARG A 5 -15.27 2.28 7.36
C ARG A 5 -15.73 3.28 8.42
N ASP A 6 -16.19 2.80 9.58
CA ASP A 6 -16.61 3.66 10.68
C ASP A 6 -15.42 4.45 11.26
N VAL A 7 -14.25 3.81 11.39
CA VAL A 7 -13.00 4.46 11.82
C VAL A 7 -12.57 5.50 10.79
N LEU A 8 -12.63 5.18 9.50
CA LEU A 8 -12.34 6.15 8.44
C LEU A 8 -13.31 7.33 8.50
N ALA A 9 -14.55 7.21 8.94
CA ALA A 9 -15.43 8.39 9.03
C ALA A 9 -14.93 9.44 10.06
N ARG A 10 -14.15 9.03 11.07
CA ARG A 10 -13.74 9.89 12.19
C ARG A 10 -12.25 10.27 12.18
N GLU A 11 -11.37 9.36 11.77
CA GLU A 11 -9.93 9.58 11.85
C GLU A 11 -9.42 10.40 10.67
N GLN A 12 -8.42 11.25 10.94
CA GLN A 12 -7.80 12.15 9.95
C GLN A 12 -6.28 11.96 9.92
N GLY A 13 -5.65 12.36 8.82
CA GLY A 13 -4.20 12.23 8.62
C GLY A 13 -3.76 10.83 8.18
N GLU A 14 -2.45 10.58 8.23
CA GLU A 14 -1.87 9.28 7.88
C GLU A 14 -1.91 8.30 9.07
N PRO A 15 -2.10 7.00 8.83
CA PRO A 15 -2.23 6.32 7.53
C PRO A 15 -3.67 6.29 6.98
N TRP A 16 -4.63 6.93 7.66
CA TRP A 16 -6.07 6.86 7.33
C TRP A 16 -6.38 7.41 5.94
N GLN A 17 -5.72 8.50 5.54
CA GLN A 17 -5.87 9.07 4.21
C GLN A 17 -5.41 8.11 3.11
N THR A 18 -4.29 7.41 3.32
CA THR A 18 -3.83 6.35 2.42
C THR A 18 -4.85 5.21 2.31
N ILE A 19 -5.45 4.79 3.42
CA ILE A 19 -6.50 3.75 3.38
C ILE A 19 -7.71 4.22 2.57
N ARG A 20 -8.15 5.47 2.69
CA ARG A 20 -9.23 6.03 1.85
C ARG A 20 -8.89 5.96 0.37
N LEU A 21 -7.67 6.37 0.01
CA LEU A 21 -7.20 6.34 -1.37
C LEU A 21 -7.21 4.92 -1.93
N ILE A 22 -6.71 3.94 -1.16
CA ILE A 22 -6.73 2.53 -1.59
C ILE A 22 -8.17 2.02 -1.73
N ALA A 23 -9.08 2.40 -0.81
CA ALA A 23 -10.47 1.96 -0.81
C ALA A 23 -11.28 2.44 -2.02
N GLU A 24 -10.85 3.49 -2.73
CA GLU A 24 -11.48 3.90 -4.00
C GLU A 24 -11.33 2.83 -5.09
N PHE A 25 -10.24 2.03 -5.04
CA PHE A 25 -9.94 0.99 -6.02
C PHE A 25 -10.20 -0.42 -5.48
N TYR A 26 -10.01 -0.62 -4.17
CA TYR A 26 -10.11 -1.92 -3.50
C TYR A 26 -11.05 -1.85 -2.27
N PRO A 27 -12.34 -1.49 -2.45
CA PRO A 27 -13.25 -1.18 -1.34
C PRO A 27 -13.59 -2.36 -0.42
N ASP A 28 -13.39 -3.59 -0.91
CA ASP A 28 -13.73 -4.84 -0.23
C ASP A 28 -12.49 -5.74 0.01
N ASP A 29 -11.27 -5.23 -0.19
CA ASP A 29 -10.03 -5.98 -0.02
C ASP A 29 -9.51 -5.92 1.43
N SER A 30 -9.09 -7.07 1.99
CA SER A 30 -8.49 -7.12 3.34
C SER A 30 -7.16 -6.37 3.43
N GLY A 31 -6.48 -6.12 2.31
CA GLY A 31 -5.29 -5.30 2.19
C GLY A 31 -5.50 -3.84 2.59
N LEU A 32 -6.75 -3.38 2.78
CA LEU A 32 -7.06 -2.08 3.38
C LEU A 32 -6.52 -1.92 4.81
N PHE A 33 -6.22 -3.01 5.52
CA PHE A 33 -5.56 -2.96 6.81
C PHE A 33 -4.03 -2.83 6.70
N SER A 34 -3.44 -3.01 5.52
CA SER A 34 -1.98 -3.01 5.34
C SER A 34 -1.30 -1.70 5.73
N PRO A 35 -1.87 -0.48 5.53
CA PRO A 35 -1.25 0.76 5.99
C PRO A 35 -1.17 0.91 7.51
N LEU A 36 -1.87 0.07 8.28
CA LEU A 36 -1.76 0.01 9.75
C LEU A 36 -0.60 -0.86 10.23
N LEU A 37 -0.06 -1.70 9.34
CA LEU A 37 1.00 -2.67 9.64
C LEU A 37 2.31 -2.32 8.91
N LEU A 38 2.20 -1.72 7.72
CA LEU A 38 3.31 -1.34 6.86
C LEU A 38 3.50 0.18 6.90
N ASN A 39 4.76 0.60 6.74
CA ASN A 39 5.08 2.03 6.70
C ASN A 39 4.50 2.67 5.43
N VAL A 40 3.66 3.69 5.60
CA VAL A 40 3.26 4.60 4.52
C VAL A 40 4.41 5.58 4.29
N VAL A 41 5.08 5.46 3.16
CA VAL A 41 6.24 6.29 2.81
C VAL A 41 5.91 7.18 1.62
N LYS A 42 6.19 8.48 1.76
CA LYS A 42 6.11 9.44 0.66
C LYS A 42 7.52 9.89 0.29
N LEU A 43 7.98 9.49 -0.89
CA LEU A 43 9.27 9.90 -1.42
C LEU A 43 9.16 11.23 -2.17
N ASN A 44 10.05 12.17 -1.86
CA ASN A 44 10.23 13.40 -2.62
C ASN A 44 11.08 13.12 -3.88
N PRO A 45 11.01 13.99 -4.91
CA PRO A 45 11.87 13.86 -6.09
C PRO A 45 13.36 13.77 -5.71
N GLY A 46 14.03 12.70 -6.14
CA GLY A 46 15.43 12.42 -5.84
C GLY A 46 15.66 11.50 -4.63
N GLU A 47 14.63 11.23 -3.83
CA GLU A 47 14.68 10.19 -2.79
C GLU A 47 14.47 8.80 -3.41
N ALA A 48 15.02 7.78 -2.74
CA ALA A 48 14.95 6.39 -3.19
C ALA A 48 14.75 5.45 -2.00
N MET A 49 14.25 4.25 -2.28
CA MET A 49 14.19 3.15 -1.32
C MET A 49 14.69 1.87 -1.95
N PHE A 50 15.24 0.99 -1.10
CA PHE A 50 15.60 -0.37 -1.49
C PHE A 50 14.60 -1.35 -0.87
N LEU A 51 14.14 -2.30 -1.66
CA LEU A 51 13.18 -3.31 -1.24
C LEU A 51 13.93 -4.60 -0.94
N PHE A 52 14.00 -4.97 0.34
CA PHE A 52 14.62 -6.22 0.76
C PHE A 52 13.74 -7.42 0.41
N ALA A 53 14.37 -8.59 0.25
CA ALA A 53 13.65 -9.85 0.12
C ALA A 53 12.72 -10.08 1.33
N GLU A 54 11.65 -10.82 1.12
CA GLU A 54 10.68 -11.21 2.16
C GLU A 54 9.95 -10.03 2.83
N THR A 55 10.01 -8.83 2.24
CA THR A 55 9.40 -7.62 2.79
C THR A 55 8.21 -7.16 1.92
N PRO A 56 6.97 -7.21 2.43
CA PRO A 56 5.80 -6.70 1.70
C PRO A 56 5.93 -5.21 1.40
N HIS A 57 5.65 -4.83 0.16
CA HIS A 57 5.65 -3.44 -0.31
C HIS A 57 4.62 -3.24 -1.42
N ALA A 58 4.15 -2.01 -1.58
CA ALA A 58 3.22 -1.64 -2.64
C ALA A 58 3.49 -0.20 -3.11
N TYR A 59 3.51 0.01 -4.43
CA TYR A 59 3.52 1.33 -5.02
C TYR A 59 2.08 1.82 -5.16
N LEU A 60 1.74 2.92 -4.49
CA LEU A 60 0.36 3.40 -4.41
C LEU A 60 0.06 4.53 -5.39
N GLN A 61 0.95 5.53 -5.50
CA GLN A 61 0.74 6.71 -6.32
C GLN A 61 2.06 7.38 -6.71
N GLY A 62 2.13 7.92 -7.93
CA GLY A 62 3.22 8.76 -8.41
C GLY A 62 3.97 8.16 -9.60
N VAL A 63 5.17 8.70 -9.86
CA VAL A 63 6.08 8.24 -10.91
C VAL A 63 7.45 8.06 -10.29
N ALA A 64 8.09 6.92 -10.56
CA ALA A 64 9.42 6.58 -10.08
C ALA A 64 10.21 5.80 -11.13
N LEU A 65 11.53 5.81 -11.00
CA LEU A 65 12.40 4.88 -11.71
C LEU A 65 12.57 3.63 -10.84
N GLU A 66 12.35 2.46 -11.44
CA GLU A 66 12.52 1.17 -10.80
C GLU A 66 13.64 0.39 -11.49
N VAL A 67 14.56 -0.16 -10.69
CA VAL A 67 15.65 -1.01 -11.17
C VAL A 67 15.57 -2.33 -10.42
N MET A 68 15.42 -3.43 -11.16
CA MET A 68 15.23 -4.77 -10.61
C MET A 68 16.24 -5.76 -11.19
N ALA A 69 16.50 -6.82 -10.43
CA ALA A 69 17.13 -8.01 -10.99
C ALA A 69 16.19 -8.68 -12.01
N ASN A 70 16.73 -9.54 -12.87
CA ASN A 70 15.95 -10.36 -13.80
C ASN A 70 15.24 -11.51 -13.04
N SER A 71 14.24 -11.16 -12.24
CA SER A 71 13.42 -12.08 -11.44
C SER A 71 12.01 -11.52 -11.35
N ASP A 72 11.02 -12.38 -11.55
CA ASP A 72 9.59 -12.07 -11.52
C ASP A 72 8.84 -12.85 -10.43
N ASN A 73 9.57 -13.45 -9.49
CA ASN A 73 9.01 -14.11 -8.32
C ASN A 73 8.27 -13.10 -7.42
N VAL A 74 6.94 -13.10 -7.50
CA VAL A 74 6.08 -12.19 -6.73
C VAL A 74 5.03 -13.00 -5.97
N LEU A 75 5.10 -12.94 -4.64
CA LEU A 75 4.03 -13.37 -3.75
C LEU A 75 3.17 -12.15 -3.40
N ARG A 76 1.87 -12.23 -3.68
CA ARG A 76 0.93 -11.14 -3.40
C ARG A 76 0.44 -11.22 -1.96
N ALA A 77 0.29 -10.07 -1.31
CA ALA A 77 -0.10 -9.95 0.09
C ALA A 77 -1.37 -9.10 0.31
N GLY A 78 -2.18 -8.91 -0.74
CA GLY A 78 -3.41 -8.10 -0.72
C GLY A 78 -3.46 -7.11 -1.89
N LEU A 79 -4.50 -6.27 -1.90
CA LEU A 79 -4.76 -5.29 -2.97
C LEU A 79 -4.82 -5.95 -4.35
N THR A 80 -5.49 -7.10 -4.42
CA THR A 80 -5.55 -7.91 -5.62
C THR A 80 -6.76 -8.83 -5.60
N PRO A 81 -7.43 -9.04 -6.75
CA PRO A 81 -8.51 -10.03 -6.85
C PRO A 81 -7.99 -11.46 -7.08
N LYS A 82 -6.67 -11.68 -7.14
CA LYS A 82 -6.06 -12.98 -7.44
C LYS A 82 -6.07 -13.89 -6.21
N TYR A 83 -6.10 -15.20 -6.46
CA TYR A 83 -5.90 -16.25 -5.44
C TYR A 83 -4.48 -16.22 -4.89
#